data_AF-A0A950FBW4-F1
#
_entry.id   AF-A0A950FBW4-F1
#
_cell.length_a   1.000
_cell.length_b   1.000
_cell.length_c   1.000
_cell.angle_alpha   90.00
_cell.angle_beta   90.00
_cell.angle_gamma   90.00
#
_symmetry.space_group_name_H-M   'P 1'
#
loop_
_entity.id
_entity.type
_entity.pdbx_description
1 polymer ?
#
loop_
_entity_poly.entity_id
_entity_poly.type
_entity_poly.pdbx_seq_one_letter_code
_entity_poly.pdbx_strand_id
1 'polypeptide(L)' 'MARLEELKRGALVNRFLPNAPVTVVDIKWHGSSVAELTYKDAAGRLGNELLYRDRESSLEVVSPGRL' A
#
# COMPACT_ATOMS: atom_id res chain seq x y z
N MET A 1 -9.99 0.67 8.82
CA MET A 1 -8.81 -0.20 8.74
C MET A 1 -8.86 -0.88 7.40
N ALA A 2 -7.83 -0.70 6.57
CA ALA A 2 -7.74 -1.36 5.28
C ALA A 2 -7.14 -2.77 5.45
N ARG A 3 -7.53 -3.72 4.60
CA ARG A 3 -6.81 -4.99 4.46
C ARG A 3 -5.71 -4.91 3.42
N LEU A 4 -4.67 -5.74 3.55
CA LEU A 4 -3.59 -5.81 2.55
C LEU A 4 -4.12 -6.18 1.14
N GLU A 5 -5.22 -6.93 1.05
CA GLU A 5 -5.88 -7.28 -0.22
C GLU A 5 -6.54 -6.09 -0.93
N GLU A 6 -6.77 -4.99 -0.21
CA GLU A 6 -7.32 -3.75 -0.77
C GLU A 6 -6.24 -2.88 -1.43
N LEU A 7 -4.96 -3.15 -1.15
CA LEU A 7 -3.79 -2.47 -1.71
C LEU A 7 -3.53 -2.92 -3.15
N LYS A 8 -4.52 -2.72 -4.02
CA LYS A 8 -4.48 -3.06 -5.43
C LYS A 8 -3.77 -1.96 -6.22
N ARG A 9 -3.26 -2.31 -7.40
CA ARG A 9 -2.61 -1.35 -8.30
C ARG A 9 -3.50 -0.14 -8.57
N GLY A 10 -2.91 1.04 -8.45
CA GLY A 10 -3.59 2.33 -8.58
C GLY A 10 -4.36 2.80 -7.35
N ALA A 11 -4.42 2.00 -6.27
CA ALA A 11 -5.03 2.45 -5.03
C ALA A 11 -4.23 3.62 -4.44
N LEU A 12 -4.93 4.59 -3.86
CA LEU A 12 -4.33 5.67 -3.08
C LEU A 12 -4.42 5.33 -1.60
N VAL A 13 -3.27 5.26 -0.94
CA VAL A 13 -3.15 4.78 0.43
C VAL A 13 -2.56 5.89 1.30
N ASN A 14 -3.28 6.26 2.34
CA ASN A 14 -2.84 7.21 3.35
C ASN A 14 -2.22 6.48 4.55
N ARG A 15 -1.50 7.22 5.40
CA ARG A 15 -0.79 6.71 6.59
C ARG A 15 0.31 5.69 6.31
N PHE A 16 0.59 5.41 5.03
CA PHE A 16 1.71 4.59 4.60
C PHE A 16 3.05 5.31 4.83
N LEU A 17 3.15 6.59 4.43
CA LEU A 17 4.24 7.48 4.81
C LEU A 17 3.74 8.56 5.78
N PRO A 18 4.64 9.15 6.61
CA PRO A 18 4.25 10.19 7.56
C PRO A 18 3.69 11.47 6.89
N ASN A 19 4.18 11.79 5.69
CA ASN A 19 4.00 13.12 5.11
C ASN A 19 2.97 13.18 3.98
N ALA A 20 2.71 12.07 3.28
CA ALA A 20 1.87 12.08 2.09
C ALA A 20 1.27 10.69 1.80
N PRO A 21 0.09 10.63 1.15
CA PRO A 21 -0.42 9.39 0.61
C PRO A 21 0.48 8.88 -0.53
N VAL A 22 0.42 7.57 -0.76
CA VAL A 22 1.17 6.90 -1.82
C VAL A 22 0.22 6.19 -2.78
N THR A 23 0.63 6.08 -4.04
CA THR A 23 -0.10 5.29 -5.03
C THR A 23 0.53 3.91 -5.12
N VAL A 24 -0.29 2.86 -5.03
CA VAL A 24 0.16 1.49 -5.23
C VAL A 24 0.54 1.27 -6.68
N VAL A 25 1.79 0.85 -6.92
CA VAL A 25 2.31 0.51 -8.25
C VAL A 25 2.24 -0.98 -8.49
N ASP A 26 2.62 -1.77 -7.49
CA ASP A 26 2.58 -3.23 -7.54
C ASP A 26 2.45 -3.82 -6.14
N ILE A 27 1.92 -5.04 -6.06
CA ILE A 27 1.83 -5.80 -4.81
C ILE A 27 2.22 -7.26 -5.06
N LYS A 28 3.14 -7.76 -4.24
CA LYS A 28 3.62 -9.14 -4.31
C LYS A 28 3.43 -9.85 -2.98
N TRP A 29 2.71 -10.97 -2.99
CA TRP A 29 2.44 -11.74 -1.79
C TRP A 29 3.56 -12.74 -1.47
N HIS A 30 3.90 -12.81 -0.19
CA HIS A 30 4.81 -13.79 0.40
C HIS A 30 4.02 -14.64 1.41
N GLY A 31 3.39 -15.71 0.91
CA GLY A 31 2.40 -16.46 1.68
C GLY A 31 1.11 -15.67 1.86
N SER A 32 0.39 -15.90 2.98
CA SER A 32 -0.91 -15.27 3.26
C SER A 32 -0.84 -14.05 4.19
N SER A 33 0.31 -13.80 4.81
CA SER A 33 0.45 -12.82 5.91
C SER A 33 1.39 -11.66 5.60
N VAL A 34 2.15 -11.74 4.51
CA VAL A 34 3.15 -10.72 4.17
C VAL A 34 2.99 -10.33 2.70
N ALA A 35 3.01 -9.03 2.43
CA ALA A 35 2.99 -8.49 1.08
C ALA A 35 4.09 -7.44 0.90
N GLU A 36 4.86 -7.53 -0.18
CA GLU A 36 5.75 -6.47 -0.62
C GLU A 36 4.96 -5.48 -1.47
N LEU A 37 4.90 -4.21 -1.04
CA LEU A 37 4.23 -3.13 -1.76
C LEU A 37 5.29 -2.28 -2.48
N THR A 38 5.18 -2.18 -3.80
CA THR A 38 5.87 -1.13 -4.55
C THR A 38 4.93 0.06 -4.70
N TYR A 39 5.38 1.25 -4.32
CA TYR A 39 4.56 2.45 -4.32
C TYR A 39 5.26 3.62 -4.99
N LYS A 40 4.47 4.63 -5.37
CA LYS A 40 4.93 5.92 -5.87
C LYS A 40 4.47 7.02 -4.92
N ASP A 41 5.39 7.86 -4.45
CA ASP A 41 5.06 9.02 -3.63
C ASP A 41 4.57 10.22 -4.47
N ALA A 42 4.14 11.30 -3.81
CA ALA A 42 3.68 12.52 -4.46
C ALA A 42 4.78 13.26 -5.26
N ALA A 43 6.06 13.04 -4.94
CA ALA A 43 7.19 13.57 -5.71
C ALA A 43 7.55 12.68 -6.91
N GLY A 44 6.83 11.57 -7.09
CA GLY A 44 7.00 10.62 -8.17
C GLY A 44 8.12 9.61 -7.95
N ARG A 45 8.68 9.54 -6.74
CA ARG A 45 9.72 8.57 -6.37
C ARG A 45 9.10 7.21 -6.10
N LEU A 46 9.81 6.17 -6.50
CA LEU A 46 9.42 4.79 -6.21
C LEU A 46 10.09 4.32 -4.92
N GLY A 47 9.38 3.48 -4.17
CA GLY A 47 9.90 2.74 -3.02
C GLY A 47 9.23 1.39 -2.89
N ASN A 48 9.83 0.51 -2.09
CA ASN A 48 9.26 -0.78 -1.72
C ASN A 48 9.23 -0.95 -0.19
N GLU A 49 8.20 -1.62 0.32
CA GLU A 49 8.11 -1.96 1.74
C GLU A 49 7.44 -3.32 1.94
N LEU A 50 7.94 -4.11 2.90
CA LEU A 50 7.26 -5.32 3.36
C LEU A 50 6.18 -4.95 4.37
N LEU A 51 4.97 -5.40 4.10
CA LEU A 51 3.79 -5.20 4.93
C LEU A 51 3.38 -6.50 5.59
N TYR A 52 3.20 -6.42 6.90
CA TYR A 52 2.65 -7.48 7.72
C TYR A 52 1.22 -7.11 8.12
N ARG A 53 0.42 -8.12 8.49
CA ARG A 53 -1.01 -7.94 8.82
C ARG A 53 -1.27 -7.01 10.01
N ASP A 54 -0.34 -6.90 10.94
CA ASP A 54 -0.42 -5.94 12.06
C ASP A 54 -0.50 -4.49 11.59
N ARG A 55 0.14 -4.17 10.45
CA ARG A 55 0.13 -2.84 9.85
C ARG A 55 -1.22 -2.45 9.24
N GLU A 56 -2.09 -3.41 8.90
CA GLU A 56 -3.44 -3.16 8.34
C GLU A 56 -4.25 -2.14 9.16
N SER A 57 -4.08 -2.21 10.48
CA SER A 57 -4.72 -1.30 11.43
C SER A 57 -4.41 0.18 11.21
N SER A 58 -3.19 0.46 10.75
CA SER A 58 -2.67 1.81 10.54
C SER A 58 -2.97 2.36 9.14
N LEU A 59 -3.32 1.49 8.19
CA LEU A 59 -3.50 1.84 6.79
C LEU A 59 -4.92 2.28 6.49
N GLU A 60 -5.01 3.23 5.55
CA GLU A 60 -6.25 3.81 5.07
C GLU A 60 -6.23 3.87 3.54
N VAL A 61 -7.12 3.13 2.88
CA VAL A 61 -7.32 3.24 1.43
C VAL A 61 -8.28 4.39 1.17
N VAL A 62 -7.75 5.47 0.58
CA VAL A 62 -8.50 6.70 0.26
C VAL A 62 -9.26 6.54 -1.05
N SER A 63 -8.64 5.84 -2.01
CA SER A 63 -9.25 5.54 -3.30
C SER A 63 -8.90 4.10 -3.70
N PRO A 64 -9.88 3.27 -4.07
CA PRO A 64 -9.64 1.90 -4.47
C PRO A 64 -8.83 1.83 -5.77
N GLY A 65 -7.94 0.84 -5.86
CA GLY A 65 -7.21 0.53 -7.08
C GLY A 65 -8.09 -0.11 -8.14
N ARG A 66 -7.62 -0.11 -9.39
CA ARG A 66 -8.29 -0.84 -10.47
C ARG A 66 -7.65 -2.21 -10.66
N LEU A 67 -8.49 -3.20 -10.97
CA LEU A 67 -8.07 -4.55 -11.35
C LEU A 67 -7.32 -4.53 -12.69
#